data_AF-A0A399U9C5-F1
#
_entry.id   AF-A0A399U9C5-F1
#
_cell.length_a   1.000
_cell.length_b   1.000
_cell.length_c   1.000
_cell.angle_alpha   90.00
_cell.angle_beta   90.00
_cell.angle_gamma   90.00
#
_symmetry.space_group_name_H-M   'P 1'
#
loop_
_entity.id
_entity.type
_entity.pdbx_description
1 polymer ?
#
loop_
_entity_poly.entity_id
_entity_poly.type
_entity_poly.pdbx_seq_one_letter_code
_entity_poly.pdbx_strand_id
1 'polypeptide(L)'
;MSDASDLREGIVRLPLPGGRAVALQLTFAVLDAHGHDWFITQFRALQKGKKASATARAELLEALTSGAITAEEVARAPVAAYPMADTMKALWRAWELAQYGPDGRSAEEAPENPQKRRVTWWRRFFSRR
;
A
#
# COMPACT_ATOMS: atom_id res chain seq x y z
N MET A 1 -8.99 -6.54 22.79
CA MET A 1 -8.03 -6.71 21.68
C MET A 1 -8.16 -5.47 20.81
N SER A 2 -7.31 -4.48 21.04
CA SER A 2 -7.37 -3.20 20.33
C SER A 2 -6.81 -3.43 18.92
N ASP A 3 -7.63 -3.13 17.92
CA ASP A 3 -7.29 -3.24 16.50
C ASP A 3 -6.05 -2.38 16.23
N ALA A 4 -4.89 -3.00 16.00
CA ALA A 4 -3.61 -2.31 15.86
C ALA A 4 -3.43 -1.64 14.49
N SER A 5 -4.54 -1.40 13.79
CA SER A 5 -4.60 -0.59 12.58
C SER A 5 -4.86 0.86 12.98
N ASP A 6 -3.84 1.72 12.88
CA ASP A 6 -4.04 3.15 12.98
C ASP A 6 -4.66 3.62 11.65
N LEU A 7 -5.95 3.31 11.46
CA LEU A 7 -6.70 3.61 10.23
C LEU A 7 -6.62 5.11 9.91
N ARG A 8 -6.48 5.95 10.94
CA ARG A 8 -6.30 7.41 10.85
C ARG A 8 -5.05 7.82 10.06
N GLU A 9 -4.01 6.99 10.04
CA GLU A 9 -2.74 7.27 9.36
C GLU A 9 -2.65 6.63 7.97
N GLY A 10 -3.69 5.89 7.53
CA GLY A 10 -3.64 5.19 6.26
C GLY A 10 -2.74 3.94 6.28
N ILE A 11 -2.46 3.39 7.46
CA ILE A 11 -1.53 2.28 7.67
C ILE A 11 -2.29 1.02 8.10
N VAL A 12 -2.01 -0.10 7.42
CA VAL A 12 -2.47 -1.43 7.82
C VAL A 12 -1.28 -2.22 8.36
N ARG A 13 -1.37 -2.72 9.60
CA ARG A 13 -0.31 -3.57 10.16
C ARG A 13 -0.58 -5.04 9.83
N LEU A 14 0.33 -5.68 9.10
CA LEU A 14 0.32 -7.13 8.87
C LEU A 14 1.03 -7.81 10.04
N PRO A 15 0.33 -8.61 10.87
CA PRO A 15 0.97 -9.43 11.88
C PRO A 15 1.73 -10.59 11.21
N LEU A 16 2.92 -10.88 11.73
CA LEU A 16 3.78 -11.97 11.29
C LEU A 16 4.16 -12.84 12.51
N PRO A 17 4.59 -14.09 12.29
CA PRO A 17 5.03 -14.96 13.37
C PRO A 17 6.12 -14.33 14.24
N GLY A 18 6.16 -14.71 15.52
CA GLY A 18 7.12 -14.17 16.49
C GLY A 18 6.78 -12.77 17.00
N GLY A 19 5.55 -12.30 16.81
CA GLY A 19 5.08 -11.00 17.31
C GLY A 19 5.54 -9.80 16.49
N ARG A 20 6.18 -10.04 15.33
CA ARG A 20 6.56 -8.98 14.39
C ARG A 20 5.30 -8.42 13.71
N ALA A 21 5.28 -7.12 13.46
CA ALA A 21 4.26 -6.50 12.62
C ALA A 21 4.95 -5.58 11.61
N VAL A 22 4.48 -5.59 10.37
CA VAL A 22 5.00 -4.72 9.30
C VAL A 22 3.88 -3.82 8.81
N ALA A 23 4.20 -2.55 8.59
CA ALA A 23 3.26 -1.57 8.07
C ALA A 23 3.13 -1.72 6.55
N LEU A 24 1.88 -1.77 6.08
CA LEU A 24 1.51 -1.69 4.68
C LEU A 24 0.88 -0.32 4.44
N GLN A 25 1.42 0.42 3.47
CA GLN A 25 0.96 1.74 3.10
C GLN A 25 1.18 1.99 1.61
N LEU A 26 0.14 2.45 0.93
CA LEU A 26 0.26 2.95 -0.45
C LEU A 26 0.64 4.43 -0.40
N THR A 27 1.91 4.73 -0.60
CA THR A 27 2.43 6.11 -0.62
C THR A 27 2.46 6.68 -2.04
N PHE A 28 2.57 8.00 -2.18
CA PHE A 28 2.77 8.63 -3.49
C PHE A 28 4.05 8.14 -4.17
N ALA A 29 5.14 7.91 -3.43
CA ALA A 29 6.38 7.39 -4.01
C ALA A 29 6.21 5.99 -4.60
N VAL A 30 5.43 5.14 -3.94
CA VAL A 30 5.09 3.80 -4.43
C VAL A 30 4.18 3.87 -5.67
N LEU A 31 3.22 4.79 -5.67
CA LEU A 31 2.38 5.05 -6.85
C LEU A 31 3.18 5.60 -8.03
N ASP A 32 4.12 6.51 -7.80
CA ASP A 32 4.97 7.09 -8.85
C ASP A 32 5.92 6.04 -9.45
N ALA A 33 6.38 5.08 -8.65
CA ALA A 33 7.30 4.02 -9.10
C ALA A 33 6.61 2.95 -9.96
N HIS A 34 5.36 2.56 -9.63
CA HIS A 34 4.68 1.44 -10.27
C HIS A 34 3.50 1.85 -11.17
N GLY A 35 2.85 2.98 -10.88
CA GLY A 35 1.63 3.42 -11.54
C GLY A 35 0.36 2.70 -11.04
N HIS A 36 -0.79 3.36 -11.19
CA HIS A 36 -2.09 2.87 -10.71
C HIS A 36 -2.54 1.57 -11.42
N ASP A 37 -2.34 1.48 -12.73
CA ASP A 37 -2.71 0.31 -13.54
C ASP A 37 -1.95 -0.96 -13.13
N TRP A 38 -0.71 -0.81 -12.66
CA TRP A 38 0.07 -1.94 -12.15
C TRP A 38 -0.60 -2.53 -10.91
N PHE A 39 -1.03 -1.70 -9.95
CA PHE A 39 -1.76 -2.17 -8.77
C PHE A 39 -3.04 -2.92 -9.14
N ILE A 40 -3.85 -2.34 -10.03
CA ILE A 40 -5.08 -2.99 -10.51
C ILE A 40 -4.77 -4.36 -11.12
N THR A 41 -3.70 -4.46 -11.90
CA THR A 41 -3.26 -5.72 -12.52
C THR A 41 -2.88 -6.76 -11.46
N GLN A 42 -2.12 -6.38 -10.44
CA GLN A 42 -1.72 -7.26 -9.35
C GLN A 42 -2.93 -7.73 -8.52
N PHE A 43 -3.83 -6.82 -8.15
CA PHE A 43 -5.05 -7.19 -7.41
C PHE A 43 -5.97 -8.10 -8.21
N ARG A 44 -6.07 -7.91 -9.54
CA ARG A 44 -6.79 -8.85 -10.43
C ARG A 44 -6.12 -10.21 -10.48
N ALA A 45 -4.78 -10.28 -10.45
CA ALA A 45 -4.05 -11.55 -10.39
C ALA A 45 -4.32 -12.30 -9.06
N LEU A 46 -4.46 -11.58 -7.94
CA LEU A 46 -4.86 -12.17 -6.65
C LEU A 46 -6.25 -12.80 -6.71
N GLN A 47 -7.20 -12.20 -7.44
CA GLN A 47 -8.55 -12.73 -7.60
C GLN A 47 -8.62 -14.00 -8.47
N LYS A 48 -7.65 -14.21 -9.36
CA LYS A 48 -7.65 -15.31 -10.36
C LYS A 48 -7.02 -16.63 -9.89
N GLY A 49 -6.34 -16.67 -8.74
CA GLY A 49 -5.88 -17.93 -8.09
C GLY A 49 -4.41 -18.37 -8.30
N LYS A 50 -4.13 -19.61 -7.86
CA LYS A 50 -2.98 -20.05 -7.02
C LYS A 50 -1.54 -19.68 -7.42
N LYS A 51 -1.14 -19.70 -8.70
CA LYS A 51 0.27 -19.45 -9.08
C LYS A 51 0.54 -17.98 -9.35
N ALA A 52 -0.32 -17.34 -10.15
CA ALA A 52 -0.27 -15.91 -10.39
C ALA A 52 -0.49 -15.11 -9.08
N SER A 53 -1.30 -15.65 -8.16
CA SER A 53 -1.53 -14.99 -6.88
C SER A 53 -0.31 -15.00 -5.94
N ALA A 54 0.60 -15.96 -6.06
CA ALA A 54 1.77 -16.03 -5.18
C ALA A 54 2.81 -14.96 -5.51
N THR A 55 3.14 -14.80 -6.79
CA THR A 55 4.06 -13.76 -7.27
C THR A 55 3.46 -12.37 -7.07
N ALA A 56 2.20 -12.16 -7.50
CA ALA A 56 1.52 -10.88 -7.34
C ALA A 56 1.46 -10.41 -5.87
N ARG A 57 1.23 -11.36 -4.95
CA ARG A 57 1.24 -11.08 -3.52
C ARG A 57 2.62 -10.68 -3.01
N ALA A 58 3.67 -11.35 -3.46
CA ALA A 58 5.04 -11.05 -3.06
C ALA A 58 5.44 -9.64 -3.53
N GLU A 59 5.15 -9.31 -4.79
CA GLU A 59 5.39 -7.99 -5.38
C GLU A 59 4.58 -6.88 -4.69
N LEU A 60 3.30 -7.14 -4.36
CA LEU A 60 2.47 -6.19 -3.63
C LEU A 60 2.95 -5.98 -2.19
N LEU A 61 3.41 -7.03 -1.51
CA LEU A 61 4.00 -6.90 -0.17
C LEU A 61 5.27 -6.05 -0.22
N GLU A 62 6.12 -6.24 -1.22
CA GLU A 62 7.32 -5.43 -1.38
C GLU A 62 6.99 -3.95 -1.61
N ALA A 63 6.09 -3.68 -2.55
CA ALA A 63 5.66 -2.32 -2.87
C ALA A 63 5.04 -1.61 -1.67
N LEU A 64 4.07 -2.25 -1.00
CA LEU A 64 3.31 -1.61 0.09
C LEU A 64 4.08 -1.53 1.42
N THR A 65 5.13 -2.33 1.58
CA THR A 65 6.01 -2.23 2.76
C THR A 65 7.24 -1.35 2.51
N SER A 66 7.32 -0.69 1.33
CA SER A 66 8.48 0.12 0.92
C SER A 66 9.80 -0.65 1.03
N GLY A 67 9.80 -1.94 0.65
CA GLY A 67 10.98 -2.80 0.66
C GLY A 67 11.34 -3.41 2.02
N ALA A 68 10.55 -3.19 3.08
CA ALA A 68 10.79 -3.84 4.38
C ALA A 68 10.60 -5.37 4.33
N ILE A 69 9.87 -5.87 3.34
CA ILE A 69 9.79 -7.27 2.93
C ILE A 69 10.07 -7.30 1.43
N THR A 70 10.96 -8.16 0.94
CA THR A 70 11.19 -8.30 -0.51
C THR A 70 10.38 -9.45 -1.11
N ALA A 71 10.07 -9.39 -2.41
CA ALA A 71 9.37 -10.47 -3.09
C ALA A 71 10.19 -11.77 -3.06
N GLU A 72 11.52 -11.65 -3.13
CA GLU A 72 12.45 -12.78 -3.01
C GLU A 72 12.40 -13.44 -1.63
N GLU A 73 12.35 -12.65 -0.55
CA GLU A 73 12.14 -13.15 0.80
C GLU A 73 10.83 -13.92 0.91
N VAL A 74 9.74 -13.39 0.38
CA VAL A 74 8.42 -14.03 0.41
C VAL A 74 8.41 -15.33 -0.39
N ALA A 75 9.12 -15.38 -1.52
CA ALA A 75 9.20 -16.56 -2.38
C ALA A 75 10.00 -17.71 -1.76
N ARG A 76 11.04 -17.39 -0.97
CA ARG A 76 11.91 -18.37 -0.31
C ARG A 76 11.44 -18.77 1.09
N ALA A 77 10.59 -17.96 1.71
CA ALA A 77 10.14 -18.18 3.07
C ALA A 77 9.16 -19.36 3.19
N PRO A 78 9.13 -20.04 4.35
CA PRO A 78 8.06 -21.00 4.66
C PRO A 78 6.69 -20.34 4.58
N VAL A 79 5.67 -21.09 4.16
CA VAL A 79 4.28 -20.60 4.03
C VAL A 79 3.77 -19.98 5.34
N ALA A 80 4.16 -20.52 6.49
CA ALA A 80 3.78 -20.01 7.81
C ALA A 80 4.31 -18.59 8.10
N ALA A 81 5.42 -18.18 7.49
CA ALA A 81 5.98 -16.85 7.69
C ALA A 81 5.11 -15.76 7.06
N TYR A 82 4.42 -16.08 5.96
CA TYR A 82 3.53 -15.18 5.23
C TYR A 82 2.22 -15.90 4.89
N PRO A 83 1.33 -16.13 5.88
CA PRO A 83 0.09 -16.86 5.66
C PRO A 83 -0.77 -16.20 4.59
N MET A 84 -1.24 -16.98 3.61
CA MET A 84 -1.97 -16.46 2.45
C MET A 84 -3.22 -15.66 2.86
N ALA A 85 -4.01 -16.17 3.80
CA ALA A 85 -5.25 -15.52 4.24
C ALA A 85 -4.98 -14.15 4.87
N ASP A 86 -4.02 -14.08 5.80
CA ASP A 86 -3.71 -12.84 6.53
C ASP A 86 -3.07 -11.80 5.62
N THR A 87 -2.12 -12.22 4.77
CA THR A 87 -1.47 -11.34 3.81
C THR A 87 -2.46 -10.78 2.79
N MET A 88 -3.34 -11.61 2.23
CA MET A 88 -4.38 -11.12 1.31
C MET A 88 -5.33 -10.12 1.98
N LYS A 89 -5.78 -10.42 3.21
CA LYS A 89 -6.68 -9.53 3.94
C LYS A 89 -6.01 -8.17 4.20
N ALA A 90 -4.75 -8.17 4.60
CA ALA A 90 -3.99 -6.94 4.84
C ALA A 90 -3.76 -6.12 3.56
N LEU A 91 -3.40 -6.78 2.45
CA LEU A 91 -3.22 -6.13 1.14
C LEU A 91 -4.52 -5.46 0.64
N TRP A 92 -5.64 -6.18 0.70
CA TRP A 92 -6.95 -5.62 0.33
C TRP A 92 -7.34 -4.45 1.21
N ARG A 93 -7.12 -4.58 2.53
CA ARG A 93 -7.44 -3.51 3.46
C ARG A 93 -6.59 -2.26 3.21
N ALA A 94 -5.31 -2.43 2.89
CA ALA A 94 -4.42 -1.31 2.56
C ALA A 94 -4.86 -0.60 1.27
N TRP A 95 -5.31 -1.36 0.28
CA TRP A 95 -5.87 -0.82 -0.96
C TRP A 95 -7.18 -0.06 -0.73
N GLU A 96 -8.13 -0.64 -0.01
CA GLU A 96 -9.38 0.04 0.36
C GLU A 96 -9.12 1.34 1.12
N LEU A 97 -8.20 1.30 2.09
CA LEU A 97 -7.85 2.45 2.90
C LEU A 97 -7.21 3.56 2.07
N ALA A 98 -6.43 3.21 1.05
CA ALA A 98 -5.85 4.20 0.13
C ALA A 98 -6.90 4.81 -0.81
N GLN A 99 -7.92 4.05 -1.21
CA GLN A 99 -8.97 4.50 -2.12
C GLN A 99 -10.07 5.31 -1.42
N TYR A 100 -10.42 4.90 -0.20
CA TYR A 100 -11.59 5.41 0.52
C TYR A 100 -11.25 6.08 1.86
N GLY A 101 -9.96 6.21 2.19
CA GLY A 101 -9.54 6.76 3.48
C GLY A 101 -10.05 5.96 4.70
N PRO A 102 -9.76 6.43 5.92
CA PRO A 102 -10.16 5.78 7.17
C PRO A 102 -11.68 5.61 7.31
N ASP A 103 -12.44 6.57 6.80
CA ASP A 103 -13.89 6.67 6.97
C ASP A 103 -14.70 6.02 5.83
N GLY A 104 -14.03 5.41 4.84
CA GLY A 104 -14.69 4.77 3.70
C GLY A 104 -15.28 5.75 2.67
N ARG A 105 -14.89 7.03 2.70
CA ARG A 105 -15.29 8.05 1.71
C ARG A 105 -14.31 8.06 0.55
N SER A 106 -14.81 8.09 -0.69
CA SER A 106 -13.94 8.17 -1.87
C SER A 106 -12.87 9.26 -1.71
N ALA A 107 -11.62 8.97 -2.08
CA ALA A 107 -10.55 9.98 -2.12
C ALA A 107 -10.91 11.20 -3.00
N GLU A 108 -11.88 11.05 -3.91
CA GLU A 108 -12.46 12.12 -4.72
C GLU A 108 -13.52 12.97 -3.99
N GLU A 109 -14.12 12.44 -2.91
CA GLU A 109 -15.14 13.12 -2.08
C GLU A 109 -14.56 13.79 -0.82
N ALA A 110 -13.30 13.49 -0.48
CA ALA A 110 -12.60 14.19 0.58
C ALA A 110 -12.36 15.66 0.18
N PRO A 111 -12.49 16.65 1.10
CA PRO A 111 -12.18 18.03 0.78
C PRO A 111 -10.75 18.10 0.25
N GLU A 112 -10.56 18.87 -0.83
CA GLU A 112 -9.28 19.07 -1.53
C GLU A 112 -8.11 18.93 -0.55
N ASN A 113 -7.25 17.96 -0.84
CA ASN A 113 -5.99 17.71 -0.16
C ASN A 113 -5.40 19.05 0.31
N PRO A 114 -5.12 19.27 1.61
CA PRO A 114 -4.44 20.48 2.06
C PRO A 114 -2.95 20.40 1.68
N GLN A 115 -2.65 20.03 0.43
CA GLN A 115 -1.51 20.56 -0.29
C GLN A 115 -1.74 22.06 -0.44
N LYS A 116 -1.44 22.81 0.63
CA LYS A 116 -0.77 24.09 0.44
C LYS A 116 0.47 23.78 -0.37
N ARG A 117 0.34 23.84 -1.71
CA ARG A 117 1.44 23.96 -2.66
C ARG A 117 2.34 25.05 -2.09
N ARG A 118 3.42 24.66 -1.41
CA ARG A 118 4.47 25.59 -1.06
C ARG A 118 5.01 26.08 -2.39
N VAL A 119 4.61 27.29 -2.75
CA VAL A 119 5.14 27.98 -3.91
C VAL A 119 6.64 28.10 -3.67
N THR A 120 7.41 27.25 -4.33
CA THR A 120 8.87 27.36 -4.37
C THR A 120 9.21 28.75 -4.88
N TRP A 121 9.98 29.50 -4.10
CA TRP A 121 10.35 30.90 -4.38
C TRP A 121 10.88 31.15 -5.81
N TRP A 122 11.41 30.12 -6.45
CA TRP A 122 11.80 30.08 -7.86
C TRP A 122 10.70 30.49 -8.85
N ARG A 123 9.42 30.17 -8.57
CA ARG A 123 8.30 30.53 -9.47
C ARG A 123 7.92 32.01 -9.42
N ARG A 124 8.39 32.77 -8.41
CA ARG A 124 8.15 34.22 -8.32
C ARG A 124 9.17 35.04 -9.13
N PHE A 125 10.36 34.50 -9.38
CA PHE A 125 11.42 35.21 -10.10
C PHE A 125 11.36 35.04 -11.62
N PHE A 126 10.78 33.95 -12.15
CA PHE A 126 10.76 33.66 -13.59
C PHE A 126 9.46 34.01 -14.33
N SER A 127 8.48 34.65 -13.68
CA SER A 127 7.17 34.94 -14.29
C SER A 127 6.88 36.43 -14.53
N ARG A 128 7.90 37.29 -14.53
CA ARG A 128 7.79 38.66 -15.06
C ARG A 128 8.59 38.79 -16.35
N ARG A 129 7.92 38.52 -17.46
CA ARG A 129 8.17 39.14 -18.77
C ARG A 129 6.83 39.43 -19.42
#